data_AF-A0A4U8S744-F1
#
_entry.id   AF-A0A4U8S744-F1
#
_cell.length_a   1.000
_cell.length_b   1.000
_cell.length_c   1.000
_cell.angle_alpha   90.00
_cell.angle_beta   90.00
_cell.angle_gamma   90.00
#
_symmetry.space_group_name_H-M   'P 1'
#
loop_
_entity.id
_entity.type
_entity.pdbx_description
1 polymer ?
#
loop_
_entity_poly.entity_id
_entity_poly.type
_entity_poly.pdbx_seq_one_letter_code
_entity_poly.pdbx_strand_id
1 'polypeptide(L)' 'MFWLGALLCVLGWIFLGWGFVLFPLSIFFLFHSKNQNMLFAPLITLDVIGFITSLYLVGERIVALYF' A
#
# COMPACT_ATOMS: atom_id res chain seq x y z
N MET A 1 -8.55 -13.95 3.37
CA MET A 1 -7.40 -13.08 3.72
C MET A 1 -6.81 -12.41 2.49
N PHE A 2 -6.55 -13.14 1.38
CA PHE A 2 -6.10 -12.54 0.12
C PHE A 2 -6.94 -11.33 -0.34
N TRP A 3 -8.27 -11.48 -0.45
CA TRP A 3 -9.18 -10.39 -0.86
C TRP A 3 -9.22 -9.21 0.12
N LEU A 4 -8.89 -9.45 1.39
CA LEU A 4 -8.82 -8.41 2.40
C LEU A 4 -7.54 -7.58 2.22
N GLY A 5 -6.42 -8.23 1.91
CA GLY A 5 -5.21 -7.56 1.44
C GLY A 5 -5.46 -6.76 0.16
N ALA A 6 -6.11 -7.37 -0.84
CA ALA A 6 -6.47 -6.67 -2.07
C ALA A 6 -7.34 -5.42 -1.85
N LEU A 7 -8.32 -5.48 -0.94
CA LEU A 7 -9.13 -4.33 -0.56
C LEU A 7 -8.30 -3.24 0.11
N LEU A 8 -7.38 -3.62 1.00
CA LEU A 8 -6.45 -2.69 1.67
C LEU A 8 -5.49 -2.03 0.68
N CYS A 9 -5.00 -2.75 -0.33
CA CYS A 9 -4.21 -2.20 -1.42
C CYS A 9 -5.01 -1.09 -2.14
N VAL A 10 -6.23 -1.40 -2.58
CA VAL A 10 -7.11 -0.42 -3.27
C VAL A 10 -7.42 0.78 -2.37
N LEU A 11 -7.70 0.56 -1.09
CA LEU A 11 -7.90 1.63 -0.12
C LEU A 11 -6.64 2.48 0.08
N GLY A 12 -5.45 1.88 0.07
CA GLY A 12 -4.18 2.60 0.12
C GLY A 12 -3.99 3.53 -1.07
N TRP A 13 -4.40 3.11 -2.26
CA TRP A 13 -4.38 3.94 -3.48
C TRP A 13 -5.43 5.06 -3.46
N ILE A 14 -6.58 4.84 -2.84
CA ILE A 14 -7.62 5.89 -2.68
C ILE A 14 -7.17 6.91 -1.62
N PHE A 15 -6.61 6.45 -0.51
CA PHE A 15 -6.16 7.27 0.61
C PHE A 15 -4.63 7.35 0.62
N LEU A 16 -4.04 7.92 -0.43
CA LEU A 16 -2.58 8.06 -0.59
C LEU A 16 -1.88 8.71 0.62
N GLY A 17 -2.55 9.59 1.36
CA GLY A 17 -2.00 10.17 2.61
C GLY A 17 -1.89 9.18 3.79
N TRP A 18 -2.70 8.12 3.80
CA TRP A 18 -2.68 7.02 4.77
C TRP A 18 -2.04 5.74 4.20
N GLY A 19 -1.60 5.79 2.94
CA GLY A 19 -0.97 4.68 2.24
C GLY A 19 0.19 4.06 3.02
N PHE A 20 0.95 4.88 3.77
CA PHE A 20 2.05 4.41 4.60
C PHE A 20 1.66 3.29 5.59
N VAL A 21 0.41 3.26 6.06
CA VAL A 21 -0.11 2.19 6.95
C VAL A 21 -0.81 1.11 6.14
N LEU A 22 -1.64 1.52 5.17
CA LEU A 22 -2.54 0.63 4.45
C LEU A 22 -1.78 -0.36 3.54
N PHE A 23 -0.70 0.08 2.89
CA PHE A 23 0.12 -0.76 2.01
C PHE A 23 0.88 -1.88 2.75
N PRO A 24 1.64 -1.61 3.85
CA PRO A 24 2.27 -2.70 4.61
C PRO A 24 1.24 -3.64 5.26
N LEU A 25 0.08 -3.12 5.66
CA LEU A 25 -1.00 -3.96 6.18
C LEU A 25 -1.61 -4.87 5.10
N SER A 26 -1.79 -4.36 3.87
CA SER A 26 -2.17 -5.15 2.70
C SER A 26 -1.19 -6.31 2.46
N ILE A 27 0.11 -5.99 2.40
CA ILE A 27 1.18 -6.97 2.20
C ILE A 27 1.14 -8.05 3.29
N PHE A 28 0.96 -7.68 4.56
CA PHE A 28 0.85 -8.64 5.66
C PHE A 28 -0.30 -9.64 5.45
N PHE A 29 -1.49 -9.16 5.07
CA PHE A 29 -2.63 -10.04 4.82
C PHE A 29 -2.49 -10.87 3.54
N LEU A 30 -1.80 -10.36 2.53
CA LEU A 30 -1.46 -11.11 1.33
C LEU A 30 -0.51 -12.26 1.66
N PHE A 31 0.57 -12.01 2.42
CA PHE A 31 1.53 -13.05 2.83
C PHE A 31 0.94 -14.06 3.81
N HIS A 32 0.06 -13.63 4.70
CA HIS A 32 -0.61 -14.53 5.64
C HIS A 32 -1.67 -15.43 4.95
N SER A 33 -2.10 -15.08 3.74
CA SER A 33 -3.02 -15.90 2.96
C SER A 33 -2.34 -17.18 2.45
N LYS A 34 -2.89 -18.34 2.80
CA LYS A 34 -2.49 -19.65 2.23
C LYS A 34 -2.78 -19.77 0.73
N ASN A 35 -3.64 -18.91 0.19
CA ASN A 35 -4.01 -18.91 -1.23
C ASN A 35 -3.18 -17.85 -1.97
N GLN A 36 -2.11 -18.31 -2.63
CA GLN A 36 -1.21 -17.51 -3.45
C GLN A 36 -1.73 -17.54 -4.89
N ASN A 37 -2.62 -16.61 -5.20
CA ASN A 37 -3.21 -16.52 -6.54
C ASN A 37 -2.21 -15.89 -7.53
N MET A 38 -2.39 -16.08 -8.83
CA MET A 38 -1.49 -15.50 -9.85
C MET A 38 -1.40 -13.96 -9.76
N LEU A 39 -2.42 -13.34 -9.16
CA LEU A 39 -2.50 -11.91 -8.88
C LEU A 39 -1.65 -11.44 -7.68
N PHE A 40 -1.02 -12.34 -6.92
CA PHE A 40 -0.21 -11.98 -5.75
C PHE A 40 0.98 -11.09 -6.12
N ALA A 41 1.75 -11.48 -7.14
CA ALA A 41 2.90 -10.73 -7.62
C ALA A 41 2.55 -9.30 -8.08
N PRO A 42 1.54 -9.08 -8.95
CA PRO A 42 1.16 -7.73 -9.35
C PRO A 42 0.57 -6.89 -8.20
N LEU A 43 -0.12 -7.50 -7.23
CA LEU A 43 -0.59 -6.76 -6.05
C LEU A 43 0.56 -6.25 -5.19
N ILE A 44 1.60 -7.08 -4.96
CA ILE A 44 2.75 -6.65 -4.18
C ILE A 44 3.51 -5.52 -4.87
N THR A 45 3.72 -5.59 -6.19
CA THR A 45 4.38 -4.48 -6.90
C THR A 45 3.57 -3.21 -6.82
N LEU A 46 2.23 -3.28 -6.95
CA LEU A 46 1.36 -2.12 -6.75
C LEU A 46 1.41 -1.58 -5.31
N ASP A 47 1.43 -2.44 -4.30
CA ASP A 47 1.57 -2.01 -2.90
C ASP A 47 2.90 -1.29 -2.65
N VAL A 48 4.02 -1.79 -3.19
CA VAL A 48 5.33 -1.15 -3.04
C VAL A 48 5.38 0.20 -3.74
N ILE A 49 4.85 0.31 -4.97
CA ILE A 49 4.77 1.57 -5.70
C ILE A 49 3.88 2.57 -4.95
N GLY A 50 2.71 2.12 -4.48
CA GLY A 50 1.79 2.92 -3.69
C GLY A 50 2.43 3.42 -2.39
N PHE A 51 3.20 2.57 -1.73
CA PHE A 51 3.92 2.92 -0.50
C PHE A 51 4.97 4.00 -0.74
N ILE A 52 5.78 3.86 -1.79
CA ILE A 52 6.81 4.86 -2.15
C ILE A 52 6.15 6.20 -2.50
N THR A 53 5.07 6.19 -3.28
CA THR A 53 4.35 7.42 -3.65
C THR A 53 3.69 8.08 -2.44
N SER A 54 3.13 7.30 -1.51
CA SER A 54 2.61 7.80 -0.24
C SER A 54 3.69 8.48 0.60
N LEU A 55 4.87 7.85 0.75
CA LEU A 55 6.00 8.45 1.46
C LEU A 55 6.50 9.73 0.79
N TYR A 56 6.57 9.74 -0.54
CA TYR A 56 6.98 10.94 -1.29
C TYR A 56 6.03 12.11 -1.04
N LEU A 57 4.72 11.89 -1.11
CA LEU A 57 3.72 12.93 -0.84
C LEU A 57 3.77 13.44 0.61
N VAL A 58 4.00 12.55 1.58
CA VAL A 58 4.20 12.94 2.97
C VAL A 58 5.48 13.77 3.12
N GLY A 59 6.57 13.36 2.46
CA GLY A 59 7.83 14.10 2.45
C GLY A 59 7.69 15.51 1.86
N GLU A 60 7.08 15.64 0.68
CA GLU A 60 6.77 16.93 0.05
C GLU A 60 5.92 17.82 0.96
N ARG A 61 4.91 17.24 1.62
CA ARG A 61 4.06 17.99 2.55
C ARG A 61 4.83 18.49 3.77
N ILE A 62 5.78 17.70 4.28
CA ILE A 62 6.68 18.14 5.36
C ILE A 62 7.58 19.27 4.84
N VAL A 63 8.22 19.12 3.69
CA VAL A 63 9.10 20.17 3.13
C VAL A 63 8.34 21.49 2.94
N ALA A 64 7.14 21.45 2.37
CA ALA A 64 6.29 22.62 2.14
C ALA A 64 5.73 23.27 3.43
N LEU A 65 5.81 22.59 4.58
CA LEU A 65 5.42 23.15 5.88
C LEU A 65 6.58 23.88 6.59
N TYR A 66 7.84 23.55 6.23
CA TYR A 66 9.03 24.06 6.89
C TYR A 66 9.80 25.12 6.06
N PHE A 67 9.46 25.29 4.78
CA PHE A 67 9.99 26.30 3.86
C PHE A 67 8.84 27.11 3.25
#